data_AF-A0A4S8P4V2-F1
#
_entry.id   AF-A0A4S8P4V2-F1
#
_cell.length_a   1.000
_cell.length_b   1.000
_cell.length_c   1.000
_cell.angle_alpha   90.00
_cell.angle_beta   90.00
_cell.angle_gamma   90.00
#
_symmetry.space_group_name_H-M   'P 1'
#
loop_
_entity.id
_entity.type
_entity.pdbx_description
1 polymer ?
#
loop_
_entity_poly.entity_id
_entity_poly.type
_entity_poly.pdbx_seq_one_letter_code
_entity_poly.pdbx_strand_id
1 'polypeptide(L)' 'MMLVAILAGVTTYVVVNALFGALYGFLGASSRAMLALLRFSPLAFPIRLACWAAAAWAGWTVGAAVA' A
#
# COMPACT_ATOMS: atom_id res chain seq x y z
N MET A 1 16.27 19.36 8.23
CA MET A 1 16.09 18.76 6.89
C MET A 1 16.01 17.25 6.97
N MET A 2 17.02 16.54 7.49
CA MET A 2 17.02 15.07 7.57
C MET A 2 15.84 14.44 8.36
N LEU A 3 15.44 15.01 9.51
CA LEU A 3 14.29 14.54 10.29
C LEU A 3 12.97 14.64 9.51
N VAL A 4 12.79 15.73 8.75
CA VAL A 4 11.57 15.99 7.97
C VAL A 4 11.47 15.01 6.80
N ALA A 5 12.59 14.71 6.13
CA ALA A 5 12.64 13.71 5.06
C ALA A 5 12.30 12.29 5.54
N ILE A 6 12.80 11.90 6.71
CA ILE A 6 12.48 10.60 7.33
C ILE A 6 10.99 10.53 7.68
N LEU A 7 10.45 11.56 8.34
CA LEU A 7 9.03 11.61 8.69
C LEU A 7 8.14 11.61 7.45
N ALA A 8 8.48 12.38 6.42
CA ALA A 8 7.73 12.44 5.18
C ALA A 8 7.69 11.05 4.50
N GLY A 9 8.85 10.40 4.32
CA GLY A 9 8.92 9.07 3.70
C GLY A 9 8.14 8.00 4.47
N VAL A 10 8.24 7.97 5.81
CA VAL A 10 7.49 7.03 6.65
C VAL A 10 5.99 7.30 6.60
N THR A 11 5.57 8.56 6.64
CA THR A 11 4.16 8.93 6.59
C THR A 11 3.54 8.56 5.25
N THR A 12 4.21 8.86 4.14
CA THR A 12 3.75 8.46 2.80
C THR A 12 3.66 6.94 2.67
N TYR A 13 4.64 6.20 3.17
CA TYR A 13 4.62 4.73 3.16
C TYR A 13 3.41 4.15 3.90
N VAL A 14 3.10 4.69 5.09
CA VAL A 14 1.95 4.25 5.90
C VAL A 14 0.62 4.61 5.21
N VAL A 15 0.50 5.84 4.71
CA VAL A 15 -0.73 6.31 4.04
C VAL A 15 -1.03 5.48 2.79
N VAL A 16 -0.03 5.22 1.94
CA VAL A 16 -0.22 4.44 0.72
C VAL A 16 -0.61 2.99 1.04
N ASN A 17 0.01 2.37 2.05
CA ASN A 17 -0.40 1.03 2.51
C ASN A 17 -1.83 1.01 3.05
N ALA A 18 -2.20 1.99 3.87
CA ALA A 18 -3.55 2.10 4.43
C ALA A 18 -4.60 2.24 3.32
N LEU A 19 -4.29 2.98 2.25
CA LEU A 19 -5.18 3.21 1.12
C LEU A 19 -5.42 1.92 0.31
N PHE A 20 -4.36 1.13 0.05
CA PHE A 20 -4.50 -0.19 -0.57
C PHE A 20 -5.28 -1.17 0.32
N GLY A 21 -5.04 -1.15 1.63
CA GLY A 21 -5.80 -1.95 2.60
C GLY A 21 -7.29 -1.60 2.63
N ALA A 22 -7.62 -0.31 2.61
CA ALA A 22 -8.99 0.20 2.57
C ALA A 22 -9.71 -0.20 1.28
N LEU A 23 -9.05 -0.09 0.12
CA LEU A 23 -9.58 -0.56 -1.16
C LEU A 23 -9.88 -2.07 -1.14
N TYR A 24 -8.94 -2.87 -0.64
CA TYR A 24 -9.15 -4.32 -0.51
C TYR A 24 -10.32 -4.65 0.43
N GLY A 25 -10.41 -3.96 1.58
CA GLY A 25 -11.50 -4.11 2.54
C GLY A 25 -12.86 -3.72 1.94
N PHE A 26 -12.92 -2.61 1.20
CA PHE A 26 -14.13 -2.13 0.53
C PHE A 26 -14.62 -3.11 -0.56
N LEU A 27 -13.71 -3.60 -1.40
CA LEU A 27 -14.02 -4.60 -2.42
C LEU A 27 -14.46 -5.93 -1.79
N GLY A 28 -13.83 -6.34 -0.69
CA GLY A 28 -14.20 -7.54 0.07
C GLY A 28 -15.55 -7.43 0.80
N ALA A 29 -15.91 -6.24 1.29
CA ALA A 29 -17.19 -5.98 1.94
C ALA A 29 -18.36 -5.90 0.94
N SER A 30 -18.08 -5.49 -0.30
CA SER A 30 -19.09 -5.32 -1.34
C SER A 30 -19.67 -6.65 -1.84
N SER A 31 -18.91 -7.75 -1.83
CA SER A 31 -19.48 -9.08 -2.05
C SER A 31 -18.63 -10.21 -1.45
N ARG A 32 -19.30 -11.22 -0.88
CA ARG A 32 -18.62 -12.43 -0.36
C ARG A 32 -17.91 -13.23 -1.46
N ALA A 33 -18.41 -13.15 -2.70
CA ALA A 33 -17.78 -13.75 -3.88
C ALA A 33 -16.46 -13.03 -4.23
N MET A 34 -16.43 -11.70 -4.16
CA MET A 34 -15.23 -10.89 -4.37
C MET A 34 -14.19 -11.19 -3.29
N LEU A 35 -14.60 -11.32 -2.03
CA LEU A 35 -13.71 -11.71 -0.94
C LEU A 35 -13.10 -13.11 -1.18
N ALA A 36 -13.89 -14.07 -1.64
CA ALA A 36 -13.40 -15.43 -1.95
C ALA A 36 -12.40 -15.41 -3.12
N LEU A 37 -12.72 -14.68 -4.20
CA LEU A 37 -11.82 -14.49 -5.34
C LEU A 37 -10.52 -13.79 -4.93
N LEU A 38 -10.59 -12.72 -4.15
CA LEU A 38 -9.42 -11.97 -3.70
C LEU A 38 -8.56 -12.72 -2.67
N ARG A 39 -9.12 -13.69 -1.95
CA ARG A 39 -8.42 -14.47 -0.91
C ARG A 39 -7.82 -15.77 -1.45
N PHE A 40 -8.47 -16.41 -2.41
CA PHE A 40 -8.03 -17.67 -3.02
C PHE A 40 -7.45 -17.51 -4.42
N SER A 41 -7.45 -16.30 -4.99
CA SER A 41 -6.78 -16.07 -6.26
C SER A 41 -5.28 -16.35 -6.12
N PRO A 42 -4.68 -17.12 -7.05
CA PRO A 42 -3.23 -17.28 -7.11
C PRO A 42 -2.50 -15.94 -7.29
N LEU A 43 -3.21 -14.89 -7.72
CA LEU A 43 -2.67 -13.54 -7.84
C LEU A 43 -2.71 -12.74 -6.53
N ALA A 44 -3.36 -13.23 -5.47
CA ALA A 44 -3.49 -12.48 -4.21
C ALA A 44 -2.14 -12.14 -3.58
N PHE A 45 -1.19 -13.09 -3.59
CA PHE A 45 0.16 -12.88 -3.08
C PHE A 45 0.99 -11.90 -3.94
N PRO A 46 1.11 -12.06 -5.28
CA PRO A 46 1.86 -11.11 -6.09
C PRO A 46 1.24 -9.71 -6.10
N ILE A 47 -0.09 -9.58 -6.03
CA ILE A 47 -0.75 -8.27 -5.91
C ILE A 47 -0.37 -7.58 -4.59
N ARG A 48 -0.36 -8.32 -3.46
CA ARG A 48 0.09 -7.78 -2.17
C ARG A 48 1.55 -7.34 -2.20
N LEU A 49 2.42 -8.14 -2.83
CA LEU A 49 3.83 -7.82 -3.02
C LEU A 49 4.00 -6.54 -3.86
N ALA A 50 3.25 -6.41 -4.96
CA ALA A 50 3.26 -5.23 -5.81
C ALA A 50 2.77 -3.97 -5.08
N CYS A 51 1.73 -4.08 -4.25
CA CYS A 51 1.25 -2.96 -3.42
C CYS A 51 2.31 -2.53 -2.40
N TRP A 52 3.00 -3.49 -1.77
CA TRP A 52 4.11 -3.20 -0.85
C TRP A 52 5.28 -2.52 -1.56
N ALA A 53 5.65 -3.00 -2.75
CA ALA A 53 6.69 -2.39 -3.56
C ALA A 53 6.32 -0.97 -4.00
N ALA A 54 5.07 -0.74 -4.40
CA ALA A 54 4.57 0.59 -4.75
C ALA A 54 4.59 1.56 -3.55
N ALA A 55 4.18 1.09 -2.36
CA ALA A 55 4.23 1.90 -1.14
C ALA A 55 5.67 2.22 -0.71
N ALA A 56 6.59 1.24 -0.79
CA ALA A 56 8.00 1.43 -0.52
C ALA A 56 8.64 2.44 -1.49
N TRP A 57 8.32 2.33 -2.78
CA TRP A 57 8.77 3.26 -3.81
C TRP A 57 8.25 4.69 -3.56
N ALA A 58 6.97 4.85 -3.23
CA ALA A 58 6.38 6.15 -2.93
C ALA A 58 6.98 6.80 -1.66
N GLY A 59 7.25 6.01 -0.62
CA GLY A 59 7.94 6.50 0.57
C GLY A 59 9.37 6.98 0.27
N TRP A 60 10.09 6.23 -0.57
CA TRP A 60 11.46 6.58 -0.98
C TRP A 60 11.51 7.85 -1.84
N THR A 61 10.60 8.01 -2.80
CA THR A 61 10.56 9.18 -3.69
C THR A 61 10.21 10.46 -2.93
N VAL A 62 9.28 10.41 -1.98
CA VAL A 62 8.96 11.56 -1.12
C VAL A 62 10.12 11.87 -0.18
N GLY A 63 10.75 10.86 0.42
CA GLY A 63 11.95 11.04 1.24
C GLY A 63 13.09 11.72 0.46
N ALA A 64 13.31 11.32 -0.78
CA ALA A 64 14.33 11.90 -1.66
C ALA A 64 14.00 13.33 -2.12
N ALA A 65 12.73 13.67 -2.29
CA ALA A 65 12.31 15.01 -2.71
C ALA A 65 12.41 16.07 -1.59
N VAL A 66 12.46 15.62 -0.33
CA VAL A 66 12.47 16.48 0.87
C VAL A 66 13.85 16.50 1.57
N ALA A 67 14.77 15.62 1.16
CA ALA A 67 16.15 15.54 1.65
C ALA A 67 17.07 16.56 0.97
#